data_AF-A0A7K2MJJ2-F1
#
_entry.id   AF-A0A7K2MJJ2-F1
#
_cell.length_a   1.000
_cell.length_b   1.000
_cell.length_c   1.000
_cell.angle_alpha   90.00
_cell.angle_beta   90.00
_cell.angle_gamma   90.00
#
_symmetry.space_group_name_H-M   'P 1'
#
loop_
_entity.id
_entity.type
_entity.pdbx_description
1 polymer ?
#
loop_
_entity_poly.entity_id
_entity_poly.type
_entity_poly.pdbx_seq_one_letter_code
_entity_poly.pdbx_strand_id
1 'polypeptide(L)'
;ARPGARLEDGFAVLRVLRADGADGLPGYRLQGWCGDLSVNCAAGPTRRPAPAVSLARLRQDGEGHYPSEVLRGIHLWSENQYELAHWINRIRARHGDDLHLVVWDDTGYDLPWELLLVPGDAALDLVGGPLGALVAVARWTTVRDPGQDGLPADSGDCHGRVLGYLHQDMADDGRLFTSYAHRLHRLMTPFLSDLDTQDDRTGLVYLGCHGTYGDTVPGLTLGDRTWAELNGEPMSALRRDRSLVCLNACDSGRFVDNRAQGEEALRGFAELFLRKGAGGCIVSSGKVGDLEARAMARRLVREVAEHPRR
;
A
#
# COMPACT_ATOMS: atom_id res chain seq x y z
N ALA A 1 1.62 -23.55 7.64
CA ALA A 1 2.64 -23.42 6.57
C ALA A 1 3.38 -22.09 6.74
N ARG A 2 4.67 -21.99 6.38
CA ARG A 2 5.36 -20.68 6.35
C ARG A 2 4.68 -19.83 5.26
N PRO A 3 4.24 -18.58 5.54
CA PRO A 3 3.52 -17.76 4.56
C PRO A 3 4.23 -17.64 3.20
N GLY A 4 5.57 -17.53 3.19
CA GLY A 4 6.37 -17.41 1.98
C GLY A 4 6.73 -18.72 1.28
N ALA A 5 6.29 -19.90 1.76
CA ALA A 5 6.67 -21.19 1.16
C ALA A 5 6.14 -21.39 -0.27
N ARG A 6 5.24 -20.52 -0.73
CA ARG A 6 4.61 -20.55 -2.06
C ARG A 6 5.18 -19.51 -3.01
N LEU A 7 6.06 -18.64 -2.54
CA LEU A 7 6.61 -17.57 -3.36
C LEU A 7 7.78 -18.08 -4.19
N GLU A 8 7.91 -17.48 -5.37
CA GLU A 8 9.03 -17.73 -6.29
C GLU A 8 10.35 -17.26 -5.68
N ASP A 9 11.47 -17.74 -6.25
CA ASP A 9 12.78 -17.22 -5.90
C ASP A 9 12.86 -15.71 -6.20
N GLY A 10 13.59 -14.95 -5.38
CA GLY A 10 13.61 -13.48 -5.47
C GLY A 10 12.50 -12.78 -4.69
N PHE A 11 11.52 -13.51 -4.15
CA PHE A 11 10.52 -12.93 -3.24
C PHE A 11 10.87 -13.16 -1.77
N ALA A 12 10.70 -12.11 -0.97
CA ALA A 12 10.81 -12.13 0.48
C ALA A 12 9.51 -11.66 1.13
N VAL A 13 9.19 -12.19 2.31
CA VAL A 13 8.05 -11.76 3.11
C VAL A 13 8.55 -11.26 4.45
N LEU A 14 8.13 -10.05 4.83
CA LEU A 14 8.26 -9.52 6.18
C LEU A 14 6.86 -9.43 6.80
N ARG A 15 6.58 -10.25 7.80
CA ARG A 15 5.34 -10.19 8.58
C ARG A 15 5.55 -9.38 9.85
N VAL A 16 4.69 -8.38 10.04
CA VAL A 16 4.65 -7.49 11.19
C VAL A 16 3.40 -7.83 11.99
N LEU A 17 3.58 -8.22 13.25
CA LEU A 17 2.48 -8.67 14.10
C LEU A 17 2.42 -7.84 15.36
N ARG A 18 1.22 -7.43 15.76
CA ARG A 18 0.99 -6.89 17.09
C ARG A 18 1.45 -7.91 18.13
N ALA A 19 2.17 -7.43 19.12
CA ALA A 19 2.64 -8.23 20.24
C ALA A 19 2.95 -7.31 21.41
N ASP A 20 2.65 -7.76 22.62
CA ASP A 20 3.04 -7.02 23.81
C ASP A 20 4.52 -7.23 24.10
N GLY A 21 5.18 -6.18 24.57
CA GLY A 21 6.55 -6.27 25.08
C GLY A 21 6.59 -7.03 26.40
N ALA A 22 7.80 -7.37 26.86
CA ALA A 22 7.98 -8.01 28.17
C ALA A 22 7.47 -7.17 29.36
N ASP A 23 7.32 -5.86 29.15
CA ASP A 23 6.74 -4.89 30.08
C ASP A 23 5.21 -4.75 29.97
N GLY A 24 4.55 -5.57 29.12
CA GLY A 24 3.10 -5.53 28.89
C GLY A 24 2.61 -4.35 28.06
N LEU A 25 3.51 -3.49 27.57
CA LEU A 25 3.12 -2.38 26.70
C LEU A 25 2.88 -2.88 25.26
N PRO A 26 2.00 -2.21 24.48
CA PRO A 26 1.79 -2.54 23.08
C PRO A 26 3.07 -2.40 22.25
N GLY A 27 3.24 -3.27 21.27
CA GLY A 27 4.40 -3.30 20.38
C GLY A 27 4.13 -4.16 19.16
N TYR A 28 5.21 -4.47 18.45
CA TYR A 28 5.17 -5.41 17.34
C TYR A 28 6.39 -6.33 17.34
N ARG A 29 6.20 -7.53 16.79
CA ARG A 29 7.28 -8.45 16.45
C ARG A 29 7.37 -8.60 14.94
N LEU A 30 8.56 -8.95 14.45
CA LEU A 30 8.84 -9.12 13.03
C LEU A 30 9.23 -10.56 12.74
N GLN A 31 8.74 -11.09 11.64
CA GLN A 31 9.14 -12.40 11.13
C GLN A 31 9.36 -12.28 9.64
N GLY A 32 10.59 -12.48 9.19
CA GLY A 32 10.97 -12.38 7.78
C GLY A 32 11.44 -13.72 7.23
N TRP A 33 11.14 -13.98 5.95
CA TRP A 33 11.56 -15.19 5.22
C TRP A 33 11.92 -14.88 3.77
N CYS A 34 13.00 -15.48 3.28
CA CYS A 34 13.42 -15.49 1.89
C CYS A 34 14.23 -16.79 1.66
N GLY A 35 13.56 -17.83 1.15
CA GLY A 35 14.13 -19.19 1.10
C GLY A 35 14.54 -19.70 2.49
N ASP A 36 15.84 -19.97 2.66
CA ASP A 36 16.48 -20.38 3.91
C ASP A 36 16.86 -19.22 4.85
N LEU A 37 16.87 -17.97 4.35
CA LEU A 37 17.13 -16.79 5.17
C LEU A 37 15.89 -16.40 5.95
N SER A 38 16.06 -16.23 7.25
CA SER A 38 14.98 -15.76 8.12
C SER A 38 15.47 -14.77 9.15
N VAL A 39 14.57 -13.90 9.59
CA VAL A 39 14.76 -13.02 10.73
C VAL A 39 13.56 -13.15 11.66
N ASN A 40 13.81 -13.12 12.97
CA ASN A 40 12.77 -13.07 13.98
C ASN A 40 13.18 -12.04 15.02
N CYS A 41 12.39 -10.98 15.13
CA CYS A 41 12.62 -9.90 16.06
C CYS A 41 11.49 -9.86 17.07
N ALA A 42 11.81 -10.09 18.34
CA ALA A 42 10.83 -10.00 19.42
C ALA A 42 10.35 -8.55 19.61
N ALA A 43 9.12 -8.42 20.13
CA ALA A 43 8.63 -7.14 20.64
C ALA A 43 9.51 -6.65 21.79
N GLY A 44 9.66 -5.34 21.90
CA GLY A 44 10.57 -4.74 22.88
C GLY A 44 10.55 -3.22 22.83
N PRO A 45 11.43 -2.56 23.60
CA PRO A 45 11.43 -1.10 23.73
C PRO A 45 11.66 -0.37 22.39
N THR A 46 12.35 -1.01 21.45
CA THR A 46 12.66 -0.48 20.11
C THR A 46 11.59 -0.80 19.06
N ARG A 47 10.57 -1.59 19.40
CA ARG A 47 9.50 -2.05 18.48
C ARG A 47 8.12 -1.75 19.06
N ARG A 48 7.92 -0.46 19.30
CA ARG A 48 6.69 0.16 19.80
C ARG A 48 5.92 0.84 18.67
N PRO A 49 4.60 1.09 18.83
CA PRO A 49 3.91 2.03 17.95
C PRO A 49 4.72 3.33 17.86
N ALA A 50 5.00 3.78 16.64
CA ALA A 50 5.84 4.93 16.38
C ALA A 50 5.04 6.00 15.62
N PRO A 51 4.00 6.60 16.24
CA PRO A 51 3.09 7.49 15.52
C PRO A 51 3.78 8.75 14.99
N ALA A 52 4.94 9.13 15.53
CA ALA A 52 5.76 10.25 15.06
C ALA A 52 6.36 10.05 13.66
N VAL A 53 6.46 8.80 13.18
CA VAL A 53 6.99 8.50 11.83
C VAL A 53 5.91 8.33 10.78
N SER A 54 4.63 8.36 11.18
CA SER A 54 3.52 8.22 10.24
C SER A 54 3.46 9.41 9.28
N LEU A 55 3.36 9.11 7.97
CA LEU A 55 3.21 10.12 6.92
C LEU A 55 1.88 10.87 6.99
N ALA A 56 0.88 10.32 7.67
CA ALA A 56 -0.39 10.99 7.93
C ALA A 56 -0.23 12.25 8.80
N ARG A 57 0.88 12.37 9.53
CA ARG A 57 1.17 13.54 10.37
C ARG A 57 1.85 14.68 9.63
N LEU A 58 2.09 14.57 8.31
CA LEU A 58 2.68 15.66 7.55
C LEU A 58 1.76 16.88 7.55
N ARG A 59 2.33 18.03 7.91
CA ARG A 59 1.60 19.30 8.01
C ARG A 59 1.25 19.84 6.62
N GLN A 60 -0.01 20.17 6.39
CA GLN A 60 -0.44 20.99 5.25
C GLN A 60 -0.85 22.41 5.69
N ASP A 61 -1.61 22.56 6.78
CA ASP A 61 -2.22 23.85 7.15
C ASP A 61 -2.09 24.25 8.63
N GLY A 62 -0.93 23.95 9.24
CA GLY A 62 -0.61 24.37 10.62
C GLY A 62 -0.75 23.28 11.70
N GLU A 63 -1.51 22.22 11.43
CA GLU A 63 -1.58 21.01 12.26
C GLU A 63 -0.73 19.87 11.67
N GLY A 64 0.11 19.25 12.49
CA GLY A 64 1.05 18.18 12.08
C GLY A 64 2.53 18.56 12.21
N HIS A 65 3.40 17.67 11.75
CA HIS A 65 4.85 17.84 11.78
C HIS A 65 5.39 18.31 10.42
N TYR A 66 6.45 19.11 10.45
CA TYR A 66 7.19 19.45 9.24
C TYR A 66 7.79 18.18 8.61
N PRO A 67 7.89 18.09 7.27
CA PRO A 67 8.50 16.95 6.60
C PRO A 67 9.90 16.59 7.14
N SER A 68 10.72 17.59 7.47
CA SER A 68 12.04 17.39 8.07
C SER A 68 12.01 16.67 9.42
N GLU A 69 11.01 16.94 10.27
CA GLU A 69 10.88 16.29 11.57
C GLU A 69 10.37 14.86 11.44
N VAL A 70 9.44 14.60 10.51
CA VAL A 70 9.01 13.24 10.19
C VAL A 70 10.19 12.41 9.65
N LEU A 71 10.97 12.97 8.72
CA LEU A 71 12.16 12.31 8.17
C LEU A 71 13.24 12.06 9.24
N ARG A 72 13.46 13.00 10.17
CA ARG A 72 14.34 12.79 11.32
C ARG A 72 13.81 11.68 12.23
N GLY A 73 12.51 11.66 12.48
CA GLY A 73 11.86 10.59 13.25
C GLY A 73 12.05 9.22 12.59
N ILE A 74 11.88 9.15 11.26
CA ILE A 74 12.12 7.93 10.48
C ILE A 74 13.57 7.48 10.60
N HIS A 75 14.53 8.41 10.57
CA HIS A 75 15.95 8.09 10.75
C HIS A 75 16.21 7.43 12.11
N LEU A 76 15.77 8.06 13.20
CA LEU A 76 15.92 7.53 14.56
C LEU A 76 15.17 6.20 14.75
N TRP A 77 13.98 6.06 14.14
CA TRP A 77 13.24 4.80 14.15
C TRP A 77 13.99 3.70 13.39
N SER A 78 14.64 4.03 12.27
CA SER A 78 15.39 3.08 11.44
C SER A 78 16.62 2.54 12.15
N GLU A 79 17.34 3.36 12.94
CA GLU A 79 18.48 2.94 13.76
C GLU A 79 18.11 1.82 14.75
N ASN A 80 16.85 1.79 15.17
CA ASN A 80 16.32 0.79 16.09
C ASN A 80 15.95 -0.55 15.42
N GLN A 81 16.11 -0.67 14.09
CA GLN A 81 15.76 -1.86 13.29
C GLN A 81 17.00 -2.61 12.76
N TYR A 82 18.11 -2.61 13.50
CA TYR A 82 19.39 -3.13 13.01
C TYR A 82 19.36 -4.61 12.57
N GLU A 83 18.65 -5.49 13.29
CA GLU A 83 18.53 -6.90 12.90
C GLU A 83 17.75 -7.06 11.59
N LEU A 84 16.69 -6.27 11.41
CA LEU A 84 15.91 -6.25 10.18
C LEU A 84 16.75 -5.73 9.02
N ALA A 85 17.46 -4.62 9.22
CA ALA A 85 18.30 -4.01 8.20
C ALA A 85 19.44 -4.95 7.76
N HIS A 86 20.05 -5.67 8.70
CA HIS A 86 21.05 -6.69 8.38
C HIS A 86 20.45 -7.86 7.58
N TRP A 87 19.26 -8.34 7.95
CA TRP A 87 18.57 -9.36 7.16
C TRP A 87 18.23 -8.87 5.74
N ILE A 88 17.77 -7.62 5.59
CA ILE A 88 17.49 -7.01 4.28
C ILE A 88 18.76 -6.99 3.42
N ASN A 89 19.92 -6.58 3.96
CA ASN A 89 21.17 -6.58 3.18
C ASN A 89 21.59 -7.99 2.77
N ARG A 90 21.34 -9.01 3.58
CA ARG A 90 21.63 -10.41 3.21
C ARG A 90 20.75 -10.89 2.04
N ILE A 91 19.46 -10.58 2.03
CA ILE A 91 18.57 -10.95 0.92
C ILE A 91 18.87 -10.11 -0.33
N ARG A 92 19.27 -8.84 -0.18
CA ARG A 92 19.74 -7.98 -1.28
C ARG A 92 21.01 -8.53 -1.93
N ALA A 93 22.00 -8.92 -1.14
CA ALA A 93 23.23 -9.52 -1.68
C ALA A 93 22.98 -10.81 -2.45
N ARG A 94 21.88 -11.52 -2.14
CA ARG A 94 21.50 -12.75 -2.84
C ARG A 94 20.80 -12.49 -4.17
N HIS A 95 19.84 -11.56 -4.20
CA HIS A 95 18.92 -11.40 -5.34
C HIS A 95 19.17 -10.13 -6.16
N GLY A 96 19.96 -9.19 -5.67
CA GLY A 96 20.22 -7.92 -6.35
C GLY A 96 18.93 -7.18 -6.69
N ASP A 97 18.82 -6.74 -7.94
CA ASP A 97 17.68 -5.98 -8.47
C ASP A 97 16.41 -6.83 -8.66
N ASP A 98 16.53 -8.17 -8.63
CA ASP A 98 15.38 -9.08 -8.78
C ASP A 98 14.62 -9.28 -7.45
N LEU A 99 15.09 -8.66 -6.36
CA LEU A 99 14.47 -8.78 -5.04
C LEU A 99 13.14 -8.02 -4.96
N HIS A 100 12.10 -8.76 -4.61
CA HIS A 100 10.77 -8.24 -4.27
C HIS A 100 10.47 -8.49 -2.79
N LEU A 101 10.19 -7.44 -2.03
CA LEU A 101 9.84 -7.55 -0.61
C LEU A 101 8.36 -7.28 -0.39
N VAL A 102 7.65 -8.30 0.09
CA VAL A 102 6.26 -8.19 0.53
C VAL A 102 6.24 -7.89 2.03
N VAL A 103 5.76 -6.71 2.41
CA VAL A 103 5.55 -6.33 3.81
C VAL A 103 4.11 -6.58 4.20
N TRP A 104 3.89 -7.64 4.96
CA TRP A 104 2.60 -7.98 5.54
C TRP A 104 2.47 -7.34 6.92
N ASP A 105 1.82 -6.18 6.97
CA ASP A 105 1.64 -5.40 8.19
C ASP A 105 0.15 -5.15 8.49
N ASP A 106 -0.40 -5.96 9.40
CA ASP A 106 -1.76 -5.79 9.94
C ASP A 106 -1.76 -5.08 11.31
N THR A 107 -0.67 -4.39 11.67
CA THR A 107 -0.60 -3.71 12.97
C THR A 107 -1.45 -2.45 13.03
N GLY A 108 -1.70 -1.78 11.91
CA GLY A 108 -2.39 -0.48 11.91
C GLY A 108 -1.60 0.61 12.65
N TYR A 109 -0.29 0.44 12.82
CA TYR A 109 0.59 1.46 13.40
C TYR A 109 1.10 2.49 12.39
N ASP A 110 0.64 2.41 11.13
CA ASP A 110 1.02 3.31 10.03
C ASP A 110 2.55 3.48 9.89
N LEU A 111 3.31 2.40 10.08
CA LEU A 111 4.77 2.40 9.96
C LEU A 111 5.18 2.53 8.49
N PRO A 112 6.05 3.48 8.10
CA PRO A 112 6.42 3.73 6.71
C PRO A 112 7.60 2.83 6.27
N TRP A 113 7.35 1.53 6.10
CA TRP A 113 8.40 0.55 5.76
C TRP A 113 9.23 0.90 4.53
N GLU A 114 8.62 1.52 3.53
CA GLU A 114 9.28 1.98 2.30
C GLU A 114 10.32 3.07 2.57
N LEU A 115 10.20 3.79 3.69
CA LEU A 115 11.13 4.83 4.13
C LEU A 115 12.12 4.33 5.21
N LEU A 116 12.05 3.06 5.60
CA LEU A 116 13.05 2.46 6.49
C LEU A 116 14.44 2.66 5.88
N LEU A 117 15.33 3.33 6.60
CA LEU A 117 16.70 3.54 6.14
C LEU A 117 17.53 2.30 6.39
N VAL A 118 17.96 1.66 5.32
CA VAL A 118 18.85 0.51 5.35
C VAL A 118 20.29 1.01 5.18
N PRO A 119 21.20 0.75 6.13
CA PRO A 119 22.60 1.12 5.97
C PRO A 119 23.21 0.31 4.82
N GLY A 120 24.19 0.90 4.14
CA GLY A 120 25.00 0.16 3.17
C GLY A 120 25.86 -0.91 3.83
N ASP A 121 26.36 -1.84 3.04
CA ASP A 121 27.30 -2.87 3.50
C ASP A 121 28.47 -2.95 2.52
N ALA A 122 29.61 -2.37 2.90
CA ALA A 122 30.80 -2.31 2.05
C ALA A 122 31.42 -3.70 1.79
N ALA A 123 31.22 -4.67 2.69
CA ALA A 123 31.71 -6.03 2.47
C ALA A 123 30.90 -6.77 1.39
N LEU A 124 29.66 -6.31 1.14
CA LEU A 124 28.74 -6.85 0.14
C LEU A 124 28.56 -5.92 -1.08
N ASP A 125 29.32 -4.82 -1.15
CA ASP A 125 29.19 -3.77 -2.17
C ASP A 125 27.76 -3.21 -2.30
N LEU A 126 27.05 -3.06 -1.17
CA LEU A 126 25.67 -2.59 -1.12
C LEU A 126 25.59 -1.12 -0.71
N VAL A 127 24.93 -0.32 -1.55
CA VAL A 127 24.56 1.07 -1.21
C VAL A 127 23.39 1.08 -0.21
N GLY A 128 23.43 2.03 0.74
CA GLY A 128 22.35 2.27 1.71
C GLY A 128 21.35 3.32 1.23
N GLY A 129 20.18 3.38 1.88
CA GLY A 129 19.12 4.32 1.52
C GLY A 129 17.73 3.88 2.02
N PRO A 130 16.67 4.61 1.62
CA PRO A 130 15.29 4.22 1.89
C PRO A 130 14.96 2.89 1.22
N LEU A 131 14.33 1.97 1.94
CA LEU A 131 14.04 0.62 1.47
C LEU A 131 13.33 0.56 0.11
N GLY A 132 12.29 1.39 -0.10
CA GLY A 132 11.54 1.44 -1.35
C GLY A 132 12.31 2.02 -2.54
N ALA A 133 13.49 2.61 -2.31
CA ALA A 133 14.41 3.02 -3.36
C ALA A 133 15.48 1.95 -3.67
N LEU A 134 15.64 0.95 -2.79
CA LEU A 134 16.65 -0.10 -2.91
C LEU A 134 16.10 -1.40 -3.49
N VAL A 135 14.81 -1.68 -3.26
CA VAL A 135 14.14 -2.91 -3.70
C VAL A 135 12.67 -2.60 -4.04
N ALA A 136 12.04 -3.44 -4.87
CA ALA A 136 10.60 -3.37 -5.08
C ALA A 136 9.88 -3.79 -3.79
N VAL A 137 9.05 -2.90 -3.23
CA VAL A 137 8.29 -3.15 -2.00
C VAL A 137 6.80 -3.15 -2.30
N ALA A 138 6.10 -4.19 -1.86
CA ALA A 138 4.65 -4.26 -1.89
C ALA A 138 4.11 -4.44 -0.47
N ARG A 139 3.01 -3.77 -0.13
CA ARG A 139 2.29 -4.02 1.11
C ARG A 139 1.24 -5.10 0.92
N TRP A 140 1.18 -6.01 1.88
CA TRP A 140 0.14 -7.01 2.00
C TRP A 140 -0.74 -6.70 3.20
N THR A 141 -2.05 -6.65 2.97
CA THR A 141 -3.07 -6.52 4.02
C THR A 141 -3.94 -7.76 4.03
N THR A 142 -4.32 -8.25 5.20
CA THR A 142 -5.25 -9.36 5.28
C THR A 142 -6.63 -8.93 4.79
N VAL A 143 -7.09 -9.53 3.69
CA VAL A 143 -8.47 -9.46 3.22
C VAL A 143 -9.21 -10.66 3.80
N ARG A 144 -10.10 -10.43 4.76
CA ARG A 144 -10.90 -11.50 5.36
C ARG A 144 -12.06 -11.88 4.41
N ASP A 145 -11.79 -12.76 3.45
CA ASP A 145 -12.80 -13.43 2.61
C ASP A 145 -12.82 -14.93 2.99
N PRO A 146 -14.00 -15.54 3.29
CA PRO A 146 -14.09 -16.96 3.58
C PRO A 146 -13.47 -17.82 2.45
N GLY A 147 -12.30 -18.41 2.71
CA GLY A 147 -11.59 -19.29 1.77
C GLY A 147 -10.30 -18.73 1.17
N GLN A 148 -9.93 -17.48 1.44
CA GLN A 148 -8.63 -16.91 1.06
C GLN A 148 -7.72 -16.70 2.28
N ASP A 149 -7.06 -17.76 2.73
CA ASP A 149 -6.01 -17.67 3.74
C ASP A 149 -4.62 -17.54 3.10
N GLY A 150 -3.97 -16.40 3.32
CA GLY A 150 -2.56 -16.17 3.00
C GLY A 150 -2.30 -15.43 1.69
N LEU A 151 -1.07 -15.56 1.17
CA LEU A 151 -0.66 -14.95 -0.09
C LEU A 151 -1.30 -15.71 -1.28
N PRO A 152 -1.71 -14.99 -2.35
CA PRO A 152 -2.35 -15.58 -3.52
C PRO A 152 -1.39 -16.54 -4.20
N ALA A 153 -1.95 -17.64 -4.73
CA ALA A 153 -1.19 -18.68 -5.38
C ALA A 153 -0.88 -18.37 -6.85
N ASP A 154 -1.73 -17.57 -7.52
CA ASP A 154 -1.67 -17.36 -8.96
C ASP A 154 -1.61 -15.87 -9.31
N SER A 155 -0.52 -15.48 -9.99
CA SER A 155 -0.52 -14.26 -10.80
C SER A 155 -1.57 -14.41 -11.92
N GLY A 156 -2.15 -13.30 -12.35
CA GLY A 156 -3.15 -13.31 -13.42
C GLY A 156 -2.98 -12.11 -14.33
N ASP A 157 -3.46 -12.26 -15.56
CA ASP A 157 -3.44 -11.19 -16.54
C ASP A 157 -4.29 -10.01 -16.05
N CYS A 158 -3.66 -8.84 -15.96
CA CYS A 158 -4.32 -7.56 -15.73
C CYS A 158 -4.16 -6.69 -16.97
N HIS A 159 -5.15 -6.73 -17.87
CA HIS A 159 -5.17 -5.92 -19.08
C HIS A 159 -6.58 -5.47 -19.42
N GLY A 160 -6.68 -4.38 -20.18
CA GLY A 160 -7.96 -3.82 -20.62
C GLY A 160 -7.88 -2.31 -20.70
N ARG A 161 -9.04 -1.67 -20.77
CA ARG A 161 -9.15 -0.21 -20.78
C ARG A 161 -8.91 0.40 -19.40
N VAL A 162 -8.77 1.72 -19.40
CA VAL A 162 -8.84 2.53 -18.18
C VAL A 162 -10.29 2.94 -17.93
N LEU A 163 -10.83 2.63 -16.76
CA LEU A 163 -12.08 3.22 -16.27
C LEU A 163 -11.75 4.22 -15.17
N GLY A 164 -12.16 5.48 -15.33
CA GLY A 164 -11.78 6.53 -14.40
C GLY A 164 -12.95 7.32 -13.81
N TYR A 165 -12.85 7.67 -12.53
CA TYR A 165 -13.62 8.75 -11.91
C TYR A 165 -12.67 9.91 -11.61
N LEU A 166 -13.03 11.11 -12.07
CA LEU A 166 -12.27 12.33 -11.87
C LEU A 166 -13.16 13.37 -11.19
N HIS A 167 -12.82 13.71 -9.94
CA HIS A 167 -13.37 14.89 -9.28
C HIS A 167 -13.00 16.15 -10.08
N GLN A 168 -13.78 17.22 -9.95
CA GLN A 168 -13.58 18.46 -10.74
C GLN A 168 -12.16 19.02 -10.60
N ASP A 169 -11.57 18.95 -9.41
CA ASP A 169 -10.21 19.47 -9.13
C ASP A 169 -9.11 18.61 -9.78
N MET A 170 -9.43 17.36 -10.11
CA MET A 170 -8.54 16.38 -10.73
C MET A 170 -8.91 16.13 -12.20
N ALA A 171 -9.78 16.95 -12.81
CA ALA A 171 -10.27 16.72 -14.17
C ALA A 171 -9.14 16.70 -15.23
N ASP A 172 -8.05 17.41 -15.00
CA ASP A 172 -6.88 17.44 -15.90
C ASP A 172 -6.15 16.09 -15.99
N ASP A 173 -6.33 15.20 -15.02
CA ASP A 173 -5.71 13.87 -15.03
C ASP A 173 -6.25 13.02 -16.20
N GLY A 174 -7.40 13.38 -16.79
CA GLY A 174 -7.90 12.72 -17.99
C GLY A 174 -6.92 12.76 -19.15
N ARG A 175 -6.03 13.75 -19.21
CA ARG A 175 -4.98 13.85 -20.24
C ARG A 175 -3.96 12.71 -20.17
N LEU A 176 -3.76 12.12 -18.98
CA LEU A 176 -2.80 11.04 -18.75
C LEU A 176 -3.13 9.80 -19.57
N PHE A 177 -4.42 9.57 -19.85
CA PHE A 177 -4.91 8.35 -20.48
C PHE A 177 -5.19 8.50 -21.97
N THR A 178 -4.83 9.64 -22.58
CA THR A 178 -5.12 9.93 -24.00
C THR A 178 -4.54 8.92 -24.99
N SER A 179 -3.44 8.25 -24.64
CA SER A 179 -2.83 7.18 -25.44
C SER A 179 -3.43 5.79 -25.21
N TYR A 180 -4.41 5.66 -24.30
CA TYR A 180 -5.04 4.40 -23.92
C TYR A 180 -6.52 4.40 -24.28
N ALA A 181 -7.09 3.21 -24.51
CA ALA A 181 -8.53 3.06 -24.46
C ALA A 181 -9.00 3.43 -23.03
N HIS A 182 -9.87 4.43 -22.92
CA HIS A 182 -10.33 4.91 -21.62
C HIS A 182 -11.80 5.34 -21.65
N ARG A 183 -12.45 5.26 -20.49
CA ARG A 183 -13.76 5.84 -20.22
C ARG A 183 -13.71 6.56 -18.88
N LEU A 184 -13.97 7.87 -18.92
CA LEU A 184 -13.84 8.75 -17.75
C LEU A 184 -15.18 9.33 -17.36
N HIS A 185 -15.45 9.37 -16.06
CA HIS A 185 -16.66 9.88 -15.46
C HIS A 185 -16.34 11.03 -14.53
N ARG A 186 -17.24 12.02 -14.48
CA ARG A 186 -17.18 13.14 -13.52
C ARG A 186 -18.03 12.93 -12.28
N LEU A 187 -18.89 11.90 -12.31
CA LEU A 187 -19.82 11.56 -11.25
C LEU A 187 -19.58 10.12 -10.82
N MET A 188 -19.65 9.86 -9.52
CA MET A 188 -19.32 8.54 -8.96
C MET A 188 -20.36 7.48 -9.32
N THR A 189 -21.67 7.80 -9.29
CA THR A 189 -22.72 6.80 -9.60
C THR A 189 -22.60 6.20 -11.01
N PRO A 190 -22.45 6.99 -12.10
CA PRO A 190 -22.21 6.42 -13.43
C PRO A 190 -20.93 5.59 -13.52
N PHE A 191 -19.88 5.98 -12.81
CA PHE A 191 -18.62 5.23 -12.76
C PHE A 191 -18.78 3.86 -12.08
N LEU A 192 -19.45 3.84 -10.92
CA LEU A 192 -19.76 2.60 -10.19
C LEU A 192 -20.66 1.68 -11.00
N SER A 193 -21.68 2.24 -11.67
CA SER A 193 -22.55 1.47 -12.57
C SER A 193 -21.78 0.83 -13.72
N ASP A 194 -20.78 1.52 -14.28
CA ASP A 194 -19.94 0.98 -15.34
C ASP A 194 -19.02 -0.14 -14.83
N LEU A 195 -18.54 -0.09 -13.57
CA LEU A 195 -17.79 -1.20 -12.96
C LEU A 195 -18.59 -2.50 -12.85
N ASP A 196 -19.91 -2.46 -13.04
CA ASP A 196 -20.78 -3.64 -13.00
C ASP A 196 -21.37 -4.06 -14.33
N THR A 197 -21.54 -3.12 -15.26
CA THR A 197 -22.35 -3.34 -16.47
C THR A 197 -21.55 -3.43 -17.76
N GLN A 198 -20.25 -3.14 -17.73
CA GLN A 198 -19.44 -3.13 -18.94
C GLN A 198 -18.97 -4.53 -19.37
N ASP A 199 -19.06 -4.81 -20.67
CA ASP A 199 -18.55 -6.04 -21.30
C ASP A 199 -17.05 -5.99 -21.56
N ASP A 200 -16.49 -4.79 -21.80
CA ASP A 200 -15.06 -4.61 -22.02
C ASP A 200 -14.25 -4.90 -20.75
N ARG A 201 -13.10 -5.54 -20.92
CA ARG A 201 -12.16 -5.75 -19.80
C ARG A 201 -11.59 -4.43 -19.30
N THR A 202 -11.56 -4.27 -17.99
CA THR A 202 -10.92 -3.13 -17.32
C THR A 202 -9.58 -3.56 -16.74
N GLY A 203 -8.48 -3.01 -17.25
CA GLY A 203 -7.14 -3.25 -16.71
C GLY A 203 -6.82 -2.31 -15.55
N LEU A 204 -7.24 -1.06 -15.64
CA LEU A 204 -6.99 -0.05 -14.62
C LEU A 204 -8.28 0.67 -14.25
N VAL A 205 -8.56 0.72 -12.95
CA VAL A 205 -9.57 1.58 -12.34
C VAL A 205 -8.86 2.76 -11.69
N TYR A 206 -9.11 3.98 -12.15
CA TYR A 206 -8.46 5.20 -11.67
C TYR A 206 -9.45 6.10 -10.95
N LEU A 207 -9.14 6.52 -9.72
CA LEU A 207 -9.92 7.49 -8.98
C LEU A 207 -9.02 8.68 -8.65
N GLY A 208 -9.21 9.78 -9.37
CA GLY A 208 -8.60 11.08 -9.06
C GLY A 208 -9.59 11.92 -8.28
N CYS A 209 -9.47 11.96 -6.96
CA CYS A 209 -10.40 12.68 -6.09
C CYS A 209 -9.82 12.99 -4.72
N HIS A 210 -10.58 13.70 -3.89
CA HIS A 210 -10.21 13.92 -2.49
C HIS A 210 -10.54 12.70 -1.65
N GLY A 211 -9.65 12.38 -0.72
CA GLY A 211 -9.88 11.42 0.35
C GLY A 211 -9.98 12.15 1.68
N THR A 212 -10.95 11.76 2.50
CA THR A 212 -11.02 12.20 3.90
C THR A 212 -10.81 11.00 4.79
N TYR A 213 -9.99 11.19 5.82
CA TYR A 213 -9.69 10.17 6.80
C TYR A 213 -10.21 10.60 8.17
N GLY A 214 -10.90 9.69 8.85
CA GLY A 214 -11.29 9.81 10.25
C GLY A 214 -10.83 8.59 11.05
N ASP A 215 -10.96 8.66 12.37
CA ASP A 215 -10.49 7.58 13.27
C ASP A 215 -11.33 6.30 13.24
N THR A 216 -12.43 6.31 12.48
CA THR A 216 -13.38 5.20 12.37
C THR A 216 -13.87 5.05 10.93
N VAL A 217 -14.37 3.86 10.57
CA VAL A 217 -14.87 3.56 9.22
C VAL A 217 -15.89 4.58 8.71
N PRO A 218 -16.87 5.06 9.49
CA PRO A 218 -17.81 6.09 9.02
C PRO A 218 -17.17 7.43 8.66
N GLY A 219 -15.98 7.74 9.19
CA GLY A 219 -15.22 8.95 8.87
C GLY A 219 -14.40 8.86 7.59
N LEU A 220 -14.43 7.72 6.89
CA LEU A 220 -13.70 7.52 5.65
C LEU A 220 -14.56 7.90 4.45
N THR A 221 -14.08 8.85 3.63
CA THR A 221 -14.73 9.22 2.37
C THR A 221 -13.75 9.25 1.21
N LEU A 222 -14.22 8.91 0.01
CA LEU A 222 -13.48 8.98 -1.24
C LEU A 222 -14.36 9.65 -2.30
N GLY A 223 -13.95 10.83 -2.76
CA GLY A 223 -14.82 11.72 -3.53
C GLY A 223 -16.06 12.10 -2.73
N ASP A 224 -17.23 11.87 -3.30
CA ASP A 224 -18.54 12.15 -2.71
C ASP A 224 -19.23 10.91 -2.10
N ARG A 225 -18.46 9.85 -1.79
CA ARG A 225 -18.98 8.62 -1.17
C ARG A 225 -18.23 8.26 0.11
N THR A 226 -18.98 7.73 1.07
CA THR A 226 -18.45 7.09 2.26
C THR A 226 -17.92 5.68 1.94
N TRP A 227 -17.06 5.16 2.83
CA TRP A 227 -16.63 3.77 2.75
C TRP A 227 -17.82 2.79 2.77
N ALA A 228 -18.86 3.06 3.56
CA ALA A 228 -20.02 2.17 3.68
C ALA A 228 -20.84 2.11 2.38
N GLU A 229 -21.04 3.26 1.71
CA GLU A 229 -21.71 3.32 0.41
C GLU A 229 -20.92 2.54 -0.64
N LEU A 230 -19.61 2.78 -0.76
CA LEU A 230 -18.75 2.02 -1.68
C LEU A 230 -18.73 0.52 -1.34
N ASN A 231 -18.79 0.17 -0.06
CA ASN A 231 -18.83 -1.23 0.35
C ASN A 231 -20.11 -1.93 -0.13
N GLY A 232 -21.23 -1.20 -0.24
CA GLY A 232 -22.50 -1.69 -0.76
C GLY A 232 -22.53 -1.97 -2.26
N GLU A 233 -21.59 -1.39 -3.03
CA GLU A 233 -21.53 -1.54 -4.49
C GLU A 233 -20.85 -2.87 -4.89
N PRO A 234 -21.36 -3.64 -5.87
CA PRO A 234 -20.75 -4.91 -6.25
C PRO A 234 -19.34 -4.78 -6.85
N MET A 235 -19.13 -3.85 -7.80
CA MET A 235 -17.86 -3.64 -8.52
C MET A 235 -17.28 -4.91 -9.17
N SER A 236 -18.14 -5.70 -9.80
CA SER A 236 -17.85 -7.02 -10.35
C SER A 236 -16.71 -7.07 -11.36
N ALA A 237 -16.44 -5.98 -12.10
CA ALA A 237 -15.28 -5.88 -12.99
C ALA A 237 -13.95 -6.10 -12.27
N LEU A 238 -13.82 -5.68 -11.00
CA LEU A 238 -12.57 -5.83 -10.23
C LEU A 238 -12.16 -7.29 -10.14
N ARG A 239 -13.08 -8.16 -9.70
CA ARG A 239 -12.82 -9.61 -9.60
C ARG A 239 -12.69 -10.27 -10.97
N ARG A 240 -13.57 -9.91 -11.92
CA ARG A 240 -13.62 -10.52 -13.26
C ARG A 240 -12.33 -10.26 -14.04
N ASP A 241 -11.85 -9.03 -14.01
CA ASP A 241 -10.72 -8.57 -14.83
C ASP A 241 -9.42 -8.48 -14.02
N ARG A 242 -9.47 -8.74 -12.71
CA ARG A 242 -8.36 -8.53 -11.76
C ARG A 242 -7.77 -7.14 -11.88
N SER A 243 -8.63 -6.13 -12.08
CA SER A 243 -8.19 -4.76 -12.36
C SER A 243 -7.29 -4.23 -11.25
N LEU A 244 -6.26 -3.48 -11.64
CA LEU A 244 -5.52 -2.65 -10.70
C LEU A 244 -6.38 -1.43 -10.36
N VAL A 245 -6.36 -1.02 -9.10
CA VAL A 245 -7.05 0.19 -8.63
C VAL A 245 -6.03 1.24 -8.23
N CYS A 246 -6.00 2.39 -8.90
CA CYS A 246 -5.18 3.52 -8.52
C CYS A 246 -6.07 4.59 -7.85
N LEU A 247 -5.86 4.78 -6.55
CA LEU A 247 -6.52 5.79 -5.74
C LEU A 247 -5.59 6.99 -5.62
N ASN A 248 -5.69 7.92 -6.56
CA ASN A 248 -5.00 9.21 -6.48
C ASN A 248 -5.80 10.16 -5.58
N ALA A 249 -5.80 9.84 -4.28
CA ALA A 249 -6.55 10.52 -3.25
C ALA A 249 -5.81 10.43 -1.91
N CYS A 250 -5.73 11.54 -1.17
CA CYS A 250 -5.08 11.63 0.14
C CYS A 250 -5.53 10.51 1.10
N ASP A 251 -4.58 9.98 1.87
CA ASP A 251 -4.83 8.96 2.90
C ASP A 251 -5.52 7.67 2.41
N SER A 252 -5.64 7.45 1.11
CA SER A 252 -6.31 6.29 0.50
C SER A 252 -5.73 4.93 0.87
N GLY A 253 -4.46 4.90 1.27
CA GLY A 253 -3.73 3.71 1.70
C GLY A 253 -3.75 3.46 3.21
N ARG A 254 -4.42 4.31 3.98
CA ARG A 254 -4.50 4.17 5.44
C ARG A 254 -5.63 3.25 5.85
N PHE A 255 -5.48 2.71 7.06
CA PHE A 255 -6.46 1.81 7.65
C PHE A 255 -6.88 2.25 9.04
N VAL A 256 -8.16 2.10 9.34
CA VAL A 256 -8.72 2.23 10.68
C VAL A 256 -8.80 0.87 11.36
N ASP A 257 -8.59 0.85 12.66
CA ASP A 257 -8.76 -0.33 13.50
C ASP A 257 -10.24 -0.57 13.77
N ASN A 258 -10.79 -1.67 13.25
CA ASN A 258 -12.23 -1.93 13.32
C ASN A 258 -12.67 -2.72 14.55
N ARG A 259 -11.78 -2.95 15.53
CA ARG A 259 -12.09 -3.78 16.71
C ARG A 259 -13.24 -3.26 17.55
N ALA A 260 -13.42 -1.94 17.60
CA ALA A 260 -14.56 -1.32 18.28
C ALA A 260 -15.93 -1.73 17.69
N GLN A 261 -15.95 -2.22 16.45
CA GLN A 261 -17.16 -2.69 15.76
C GLN A 261 -17.28 -4.23 15.81
N GLY A 262 -16.50 -4.89 16.68
CA GLY A 262 -16.53 -6.34 16.85
C GLY A 262 -15.71 -7.12 15.83
N GLU A 263 -14.87 -6.43 15.05
CA GLU A 263 -14.08 -7.04 13.99
C GLU A 263 -12.58 -6.82 14.20
N GLU A 264 -11.80 -7.89 14.32
CA GLU A 264 -10.34 -7.83 14.42
C GLU A 264 -9.67 -7.59 13.05
N ALA A 265 -10.10 -6.57 12.32
CA ALA A 265 -9.60 -6.24 10.99
C ALA A 265 -9.25 -4.76 10.88
N LEU A 266 -8.30 -4.51 9.99
CA LEU A 266 -8.05 -3.18 9.46
C LEU A 266 -9.02 -2.92 8.32
N ARG A 267 -9.60 -1.72 8.27
CA ARG A 267 -10.53 -1.29 7.23
C ARG A 267 -10.01 -0.03 6.56
N GLY A 268 -10.11 0.03 5.24
CA GLY A 268 -9.65 1.16 4.45
C GLY A 268 -10.11 1.02 3.00
N PHE A 269 -9.82 2.01 2.17
CA PHE A 269 -10.20 1.93 0.75
C PHE A 269 -9.41 0.84 0.03
N ALA A 270 -8.10 0.76 0.23
CA ALA A 270 -7.27 -0.30 -0.33
C ALA A 270 -7.82 -1.71 -0.02
N GLU A 271 -8.16 -1.96 1.26
CA GLU A 271 -8.77 -3.24 1.67
C GLU A 271 -10.13 -3.47 1.02
N LEU A 272 -10.99 -2.45 0.95
CA LEU A 272 -12.32 -2.56 0.33
C LEU A 272 -12.22 -3.02 -1.13
N PHE A 273 -11.33 -2.39 -1.92
CA PHE A 273 -11.17 -2.75 -3.33
C PHE A 273 -10.53 -4.14 -3.51
N LEU A 274 -9.53 -4.49 -2.69
CA LEU A 274 -8.94 -5.83 -2.71
C LEU A 274 -9.96 -6.91 -2.34
N ARG A 275 -10.82 -6.67 -1.34
CA ARG A 275 -11.93 -7.56 -0.96
C ARG A 275 -12.96 -7.75 -2.06
N LYS A 276 -13.15 -6.74 -2.91
CA LYS A 276 -13.99 -6.83 -4.10
C LYS A 276 -13.31 -7.53 -5.29
N GLY A 277 -12.05 -7.95 -5.13
CA GLY A 277 -11.31 -8.77 -6.09
C GLY A 277 -10.36 -8.00 -6.98
N ALA A 278 -10.02 -6.74 -6.66
CA ALA A 278 -8.96 -6.02 -7.36
C ALA A 278 -7.64 -6.82 -7.33
N GLY A 279 -6.89 -6.78 -8.43
CA GLY A 279 -5.58 -7.45 -8.53
C GLY A 279 -4.48 -6.78 -7.70
N GLY A 280 -4.69 -5.52 -7.33
CA GLY A 280 -3.77 -4.71 -6.55
C GLY A 280 -4.27 -3.27 -6.41
N CYS A 281 -3.73 -2.54 -5.43
CA CYS A 281 -4.09 -1.15 -5.19
C CYS A 281 -2.83 -0.27 -5.15
N ILE A 282 -2.87 0.86 -5.86
CA ILE A 282 -1.86 1.93 -5.81
C ILE A 282 -2.49 3.08 -5.06
N VAL A 283 -1.91 3.45 -3.92
CA VAL A 283 -2.54 4.33 -2.93
C VAL A 283 -1.52 5.25 -2.28
N SER A 284 -1.98 6.31 -1.61
CA SER A 284 -1.10 7.20 -0.83
C SER A 284 -1.23 6.95 0.67
N SER A 285 -0.11 6.82 1.37
CA SER A 285 -0.06 6.62 2.83
C SER A 285 -0.26 7.89 3.67
N GLY A 286 -0.44 9.04 3.03
CA GLY A 286 -0.65 10.32 3.70
C GLY A 286 -1.26 11.34 2.75
N LYS A 287 -1.29 12.59 3.19
CA LYS A 287 -1.74 13.72 2.35
C LYS A 287 -0.71 14.04 1.28
N VAL A 288 -1.20 14.33 0.07
CA VAL A 288 -0.39 14.69 -1.09
C VAL A 288 -0.98 15.95 -1.70
N GLY A 289 -0.14 16.91 -2.11
CA GLY A 289 -0.62 18.08 -2.84
C GLY A 289 -1.06 17.70 -4.27
N ASP A 290 -2.03 18.43 -4.82
CA ASP A 290 -2.59 18.11 -6.15
C ASP A 290 -1.51 18.07 -7.26
N LEU A 291 -0.50 18.94 -7.16
CA LEU A 291 0.61 18.99 -8.11
C LEU A 291 1.49 17.74 -8.02
N GLU A 292 1.85 17.33 -6.81
CA GLU A 292 2.66 16.13 -6.54
C GLU A 292 1.91 14.86 -6.93
N ALA A 293 0.62 14.78 -6.60
CA ALA A 293 -0.29 13.70 -6.96
C ALA A 293 -0.34 13.53 -8.49
N ARG A 294 -0.54 14.62 -9.22
CA ARG A 294 -0.55 14.63 -10.69
C ARG A 294 0.81 14.27 -11.29
N ALA A 295 1.90 14.76 -10.71
CA ALA A 295 3.26 14.44 -11.16
C ALA A 295 3.57 12.95 -10.98
N MET A 296 3.16 12.36 -9.85
CA MET A 296 3.28 10.93 -9.57
C MET A 296 2.48 10.11 -10.58
N ALA A 297 1.19 10.41 -10.77
CA ALA A 297 0.34 9.69 -11.73
C ALA A 297 0.89 9.75 -13.15
N ARG A 298 1.39 10.93 -13.59
CA ARG A 298 2.05 11.08 -14.90
C ARG A 298 3.31 10.24 -15.03
N ARG A 299 4.13 10.18 -13.98
CA ARG A 299 5.32 9.35 -13.99
C ARG A 299 4.94 7.87 -14.06
N LEU A 300 4.02 7.42 -13.23
CA LEU A 300 3.53 6.04 -13.21
C LEU A 300 3.06 5.58 -14.59
N VAL A 301 2.15 6.33 -15.22
CA VAL A 301 1.61 5.98 -16.55
C VAL A 301 2.72 5.91 -17.60
N ARG A 302 3.68 6.84 -17.56
CA ARG A 302 4.82 6.85 -18.49
C ARG A 302 5.75 5.66 -18.27
N GLU A 303 6.10 5.34 -17.03
CA GLU A 303 6.96 4.18 -16.72
C GLU A 303 6.32 2.88 -17.22
N VAL A 304 5.02 2.69 -17.01
CA VAL A 304 4.28 1.53 -17.52
C VAL A 304 4.22 1.52 -19.06
N ALA A 305 4.11 2.69 -19.70
CA ALA A 305 4.12 2.79 -21.16
C ALA A 305 5.49 2.43 -21.76
N GLU A 306 6.58 2.87 -21.12
CA GLU A 306 7.96 2.63 -21.55
C GLU A 306 8.41 1.19 -21.22
N HIS A 307 7.90 0.59 -20.15
CA HIS A 307 8.31 -0.72 -19.63
C HIS A 307 7.12 -1.63 -19.28
N PRO A 308 6.25 -2.00 -20.22
CA PRO A 308 4.98 -2.70 -19.94
C PRO A 308 5.11 -4.14 -19.41
N ARG A 309 6.33 -4.67 -19.28
CA ARG A 309 6.63 -6.05 -18.82
C ARG A 309 7.56 -6.09 -17.61
N ARG A 310 7.91 -4.93 -17.05
CA ARG A 310 8.77 -4.80 -15.88
C ARG A 310 7.91 -4.40 -14.68
#